data_AF-A0A7W6SX83-F1
#
_entry.id   AF-A0A7W6SX83-F1
#
_cell.length_a   1.000
_cell.length_b   1.000
_cell.length_c   1.000
_cell.angle_alpha   90.00
_cell.angle_beta   90.00
_cell.angle_gamma   90.00
#
_symmetry.space_group_name_H-M   'P 1'
#
loop_
_entity.id
_entity.type
_entity.pdbx_description
1 polymer ?
#
loop_
_entity_poly.entity_id
_entity_poly.type
_entity_poly.pdbx_seq_one_letter_code
_entity_poly.pdbx_strand_id
1 'polypeptide(L)' 'MAKTVEEQLQETLTSISQVEQSGQRYTIKDRELWCADLRQLYQRAQRLEKQAAREKRGGLRIQRVIPL' A
#
# COMPACT_ATOMS: atom_id res chain seq x y z
N MET A 1 -0.15 -17.39 -5.61
CA MET A 1 -0.23 -17.14 -4.15
C MET A 1 -0.58 -15.69 -3.92
N ALA A 2 -1.50 -15.37 -3.00
CA ALA A 2 -1.85 -13.98 -2.70
C ALA A 2 -0.73 -13.34 -1.86
N LYS A 3 -0.37 -12.09 -2.16
CA LYS A 3 0.66 -11.34 -1.41
C LYS A 3 0.24 -11.17 0.04
N THR A 4 1.17 -11.35 0.97
CA THR A 4 0.92 -11.12 2.40
C THR A 4 0.73 -9.62 2.69
N VAL A 5 0.11 -9.28 3.82
CA VAL A 5 -0.12 -7.86 4.20
C VAL A 5 1.22 -7.13 4.40
N GLU A 6 2.24 -7.82 4.90
CA GLU A 6 3.59 -7.27 5.05
C GLU A 6 4.25 -6.96 3.70
N GLU A 7 4.13 -7.86 2.72
CA GLU A 7 4.63 -7.64 1.36
C GLU A 7 3.91 -6.45 0.69
N GLN A 8 2.59 -6.34 0.88
CA GLN A 8 1.81 -5.23 0.34
C GLN A 8 2.19 -3.89 0.99
N LEU A 9 2.50 -3.89 2.29
CA LEU A 9 2.97 -2.70 3.00
C LEU A 9 4.33 -2.25 2.44
N GLN A 10 5.27 -3.19 2.29
CA GLN A 10 6.60 -2.89 1.77
C GLN A 10 6.53 -2.29 0.36
N GLU A 11 5.74 -2.87 -0.54
CA GLU A 11 5.55 -2.32 -1.89
C GLU A 11 4.96 -0.90 -1.88
N THR A 12 4.03 -0.63 -0.96
CA THR A 12 3.41 0.69 -0.83
C THR A 12 4.43 1.73 -0.35
N LEU A 13 5.26 1.38 0.64
CA LEU A 13 6.33 2.26 1.14
C LEU A 13 7.41 2.52 0.09
N THR A 14 7.80 1.50 -0.69
CA THR A 14 8.73 1.67 -1.81
C THR A 14 8.17 2.61 -2.87
N SER A 15 6.88 2.48 -3.19
CA SER A 15 6.20 3.36 -4.16
C SER A 15 6.16 4.81 -3.69
N ILE A 16 5.88 5.05 -2.39
CA ILE A 16 5.91 6.39 -1.78
C ILE A 16 7.32 7.00 -1.91
N SER A 17 8.35 6.25 -1.52
CA SER A 17 9.74 6.72 -1.57
C SER A 17 10.17 7.08 -2.99
N GLN A 18 9.74 6.31 -4.00
CA GLN A 18 10.06 6.59 -5.40
C GLN A 18 9.31 7.81 -5.97
N VAL A 19 8.05 8.02 -5.58
CA VAL A 19 7.30 9.24 -5.95
C VAL A 19 7.91 10.48 -5.27
N GLU A 20 8.34 10.37 -4.00
CA GLU A 20 9.00 11.46 -3.28
C GLU A 20 10.37 11.81 -3.87
N GLN A 21 11.17 10.82 -4.26
CA GLN A 21 12.47 11.04 -4.89
C GLN A 21 12.37 11.60 -6.32
N SER A 22 11.34 11.20 -7.09
CA SER A 22 11.10 11.71 -8.44
C SER A 22 10.41 13.07 -8.46
N GLY A 23 9.85 13.52 -7.33
CA GLY A 23 9.31 14.86 -7.10
C GLY A 23 7.96 15.16 -7.76
N GLN A 24 7.58 14.45 -8.84
CA GLN A 24 6.35 14.74 -9.58
C GLN A 24 5.61 13.50 -10.10
N ARG A 25 6.30 12.50 -10.67
CA ARG A 25 5.66 11.39 -11.37
C ARG A 25 6.52 10.12 -11.32
N TYR A 26 5.91 9.02 -10.92
CA TYR A 26 6.53 7.70 -10.92
C TYR A 26 5.67 6.67 -11.65
N THR A 27 6.28 5.82 -12.45
CA THR A 27 5.57 4.82 -13.27
C THR A 27 5.87 3.43 -12.72
N ILE A 28 4.84 2.72 -12.23
CA ILE A 28 4.95 1.30 -11.84
C ILE A 28 4.13 0.46 -12.81
N LYS A 29 4.81 -0.44 -13.53
CA LYS A 29 4.20 -1.30 -14.55
C LYS A 29 3.41 -0.46 -15.58
N ASP A 30 2.09 -0.45 -15.47
CA ASP A 30 1.15 0.28 -16.35
C ASP A 30 0.38 1.41 -15.63
N ARG A 31 0.86 1.85 -14.46
CA ARG A 31 0.20 2.89 -13.66
C ARG A 31 1.12 4.07 -13.45
N GLU A 32 0.58 5.26 -13.64
CA GLU A 32 1.22 6.51 -13.29
C GLU A 32 0.78 6.93 -11.88
N LEU A 33 1.75 7.09 -10.99
CA LEU A 33 1.56 7.62 -9.66
C LEU A 33 2.07 9.05 -9.63
N TRP A 34 1.17 9.97 -9.32
CA TRP A 34 1.50 11.38 -9.23
C TRP A 34 1.71 11.79 -7.78
N CYS A 35 2.42 12.90 -7.58
CA CYS A 35 2.61 13.48 -6.25
C CYS A 35 1.26 13.77 -5.55
N ALA A 36 0.19 14.07 -6.31
CA ALA A 36 -1.17 14.22 -5.79
C ALA A 36 -1.76 12.92 -5.19
N ASP A 37 -1.30 11.76 -5.67
CA ASP A 37 -1.74 10.44 -5.19
C ASP A 37 -0.98 9.99 -3.94
N LEU A 38 0.11 10.67 -3.56
CA LEU A 38 0.87 10.36 -2.34
C LEU A 38 -0.03 10.32 -1.11
N ARG A 39 -0.99 11.24 -1.00
CA ARG A 39 -1.93 11.26 0.12
C ARG A 39 -2.75 9.96 0.20
N GLN A 40 -3.15 9.41 -0.93
CA GLN A 40 -3.89 8.14 -0.98
C GLN A 40 -2.97 6.94 -0.66
N LEU A 41 -1.72 6.97 -1.14
CA LEU A 41 -0.71 5.96 -0.81
C LEU A 41 -0.39 5.93 0.68
N TYR A 42 -0.21 7.09 1.32
CA TYR A 42 -0.01 7.21 2.76
C TYR A 42 -1.20 6.68 3.56
N GLN A 43 -2.43 7.00 3.16
CA GLN A 43 -3.63 6.45 3.80
C GLN A 43 -3.71 4.92 3.66
N ARG A 44 -3.30 4.38 2.50
CA ARG A 44 -3.22 2.93 2.26
C ARG A 44 -2.17 2.28 3.16
N ALA A 45 -0.96 2.85 3.24
CA ALA A 45 0.10 2.37 4.12
C ALA A 45 -0.36 2.33 5.58
N GLN A 46 -1.00 3.39 6.07
CA GLN A 46 -1.52 3.44 7.44
C GLN A 46 -2.60 2.38 7.73
N ARG A 47 -3.42 2.01 6.73
CA ARG A 47 -4.39 0.90 6.86
C ARG A 47 -3.69 -0.45 6.91
N LEU A 48 -2.71 -0.67 6.04
CA LEU A 48 -1.94 -1.90 5.97
C LEU A 48 -1.11 -2.12 7.24
N GLU A 49 -0.49 -1.09 7.80
CA GLU A 49 0.20 -1.17 9.10
C GLU A 49 -0.72 -1.63 10.22
N LYS A 50 -1.93 -1.04 10.29
CA LYS A 50 -2.94 -1.43 11.28
C LYS A 50 -3.42 -2.87 11.06
N GLN A 51 -3.50 -3.33 9.82
CA GLN A 51 -3.86 -4.72 9.50
C GLN A 51 -2.73 -5.69 9.87
N ALA A 52 -1.48 -5.40 9.48
CA ALA A 52 -0.31 -6.21 9.85
C ALA A 52 -0.15 -6.32 11.38
N ALA A 53 -0.34 -5.22 12.10
CA ALA A 53 -0.31 -5.22 13.57
C ALA A 53 -1.44 -6.07 14.20
N ARG A 54 -2.61 -6.14 13.56
CA ARG A 54 -3.72 -7.00 14.01
C ARG A 54 -3.49 -8.46 13.68
N GLU A 55 -2.94 -8.77 12.51
CA GLU A 55 -2.57 -10.13 12.12
C GLU A 55 -1.50 -10.69 13.06
N LYS A 56 -0.47 -9.90 13.40
CA LYS A 56 0.53 -10.28 14.42
C LYS A 56 -0.06 -10.57 15.80
N ARG A 57 -1.17 -9.92 16.16
CA ARG A 57 -1.87 -10.12 17.45
C ARG A 57 -2.93 -11.24 17.40
N GLY A 58 -3.04 -11.99 16.30
CA GLY A 58 -3.98 -13.10 16.15
C GLY A 58 -5.41 -12.70 15.78
N GLY A 59 -5.64 -11.45 15.38
CA GLY A 59 -6.97 -10.93 15.02
C GLY A 59 -7.27 -11.06 13.53
N LEU A 60 -7.51 -12.27 13.02
CA LEU A 60 -7.99 -12.48 11.65
C LEU A 60 -9.48 -12.12 11.55
N ARG A 61 -9.79 -10.89 11.11
CA ARG A 61 -11.11 -10.55 10.53
C ARG A 61 -10.96 -10.46 9.02
N ILE A 62 -11.39 -11.52 8.34
CA ILE A 62 -11.41 -11.62 6.88
C ILE A 62 -12.34 -10.52 6.32
N GLN A 63 -11.77 -9.44 5.77
CA GLN A 63 -12.52 -8.51 4.94
C GLN A 63 -12.58 -9.08 3.52
N ARG A 64 -13.77 -9.55 3.12
CA ARG A 64 -14.04 -9.88 1.71
C ARG A 64 -13.94 -8.59 0.90
N VAL A 65 -12.93 -8.49 0.06
CA VAL A 65 -12.84 -7.45 -0.97
C VAL A 65 -13.80 -7.86 -2.09
N ILE A 66 -14.88 -7.10 -2.28
CA ILE A 66 -15.80 -7.27 -3.41
C ILE A 66 -15.13 -6.61 -4.62
N PRO A 67 -14.82 -7.36 -5.69
CA PRO A 67 -14.39 -6.76 -6.95
C PRO A 67 -15.64 -6.20 -7.66
N LEU A 68 -15.54 -4.95 -8.12
CA LEU A 68 -16.55 -4.28 -8.96
C LEU A 68 -16.75 -5.02 -10.28
#